data_AF-A0A557ZPM1-F1
#
_entry.id   AF-A0A557ZPM1-F1
#
_cell.length_a   1.000
_cell.length_b   1.000
_cell.length_c   1.000
_cell.angle_alpha   90.00
_cell.angle_beta   90.00
_cell.angle_gamma   90.00
#
_symmetry.space_group_name_H-M   'P 1'
#
loop_
_entity.id
_entity.type
_entity.pdbx_description
1 polymer ?
#
loop_
_entity_poly.entity_id
_entity_poly.type
_entity_poly.pdbx_seq_one_letter_code
_entity_poly.pdbx_strand_id
1 'polypeptide(L)'
;MFWVRGVGDFFAADDAYMVRDSVVTDAARQLATRLGITTLTSADLDRLEELHPSELSLDAAPLSHLFEVSAATKVLAAFTGLDKRLKPLLDYREFGYWLYDDYRNLMQMVEHLRACADQLDPRNPRHLALVLDLTWLYLVSLCHTIHAIRSAHVSDPDRGLQEYLFGGVVGLREKEQLSGLLASLREGGALPADVNVDPLPAYYPKLRELITRVMRRPDRVLPALRLLEVLTTVTALAQRVEPADLGSLHEDLAAKQAADIVQYLVTTTGLDKGFLARARSLLFGEPVPGTPQQTTIPI
;
A
#
# COMPACT_ATOMS: atom_id res chain seq x y z
N MET A 1 -19.89 -4.09 -19.38
CA MET A 1 -20.27 -2.66 -19.33
C MET A 1 -20.86 -2.28 -17.98
N PHE A 2 -22.08 -2.68 -17.59
CA PHE A 2 -22.67 -2.28 -16.29
C PHE A 2 -21.82 -2.68 -15.07
N TRP A 3 -21.20 -3.87 -15.07
CA TRP A 3 -20.26 -4.27 -14.03
C TRP A 3 -19.03 -3.34 -13.95
N VAL A 4 -18.43 -3.00 -15.10
CA VAL A 4 -17.28 -2.08 -15.18
C VAL A 4 -17.66 -0.70 -14.62
N ARG A 5 -18.86 -0.19 -14.94
CA ARG A 5 -19.33 1.07 -14.34
C ARG A 5 -19.51 0.94 -12.84
N GLY A 6 -20.16 -0.13 -12.36
CA GLY A 6 -20.36 -0.36 -10.93
C GLY A 6 -19.04 -0.45 -10.15
N VAL A 7 -18.02 -1.10 -10.72
CA VAL A 7 -16.67 -1.14 -10.15
C VAL A 7 -16.03 0.26 -10.16
N GLY A 8 -16.13 1.00 -11.27
CA GLY A 8 -15.63 2.38 -11.35
C GLY A 8 -16.28 3.30 -10.33
N ASP A 9 -17.60 3.23 -10.16
CA ASP A 9 -18.36 3.98 -9.14
C ASP A 9 -17.91 3.62 -7.72
N PHE A 10 -17.77 2.32 -7.45
CA PHE A 10 -17.38 1.82 -6.13
C PHE A 10 -16.00 2.34 -5.71
N PHE A 11 -15.04 2.37 -6.64
CA PHE A 11 -13.68 2.87 -6.38
C PHE A 11 -13.52 4.38 -6.65
N ALA A 12 -14.61 5.10 -6.96
CA ALA A 12 -14.58 6.51 -7.38
C ALA A 12 -13.54 6.78 -8.49
N ALA A 13 -13.41 5.85 -9.43
CA ALA A 13 -12.45 5.96 -10.53
C ALA A 13 -12.84 7.09 -11.49
N ASP A 14 -11.86 7.93 -11.84
CA ASP A 14 -12.04 9.00 -12.83
C ASP A 14 -12.34 8.43 -14.23
N ASP A 15 -11.69 7.31 -14.58
CA ASP A 15 -11.80 6.65 -15.87
C ASP A 15 -12.05 5.14 -15.72
N ALA A 16 -12.82 4.58 -16.65
CA ALA A 16 -13.07 3.15 -16.73
C ALA A 16 -12.84 2.63 -18.16
N TYR A 17 -11.97 1.62 -18.30
CA TYR A 17 -11.61 1.04 -19.59
C TYR A 17 -12.15 -0.39 -19.72
N MET A 18 -12.62 -0.76 -20.91
CA MET A 18 -13.03 -2.13 -21.25
C MET A 18 -12.33 -2.56 -22.53
N VAL A 19 -11.33 -3.44 -22.38
CA VAL A 19 -10.59 -4.04 -23.51
C VAL A 19 -11.32 -5.28 -24.02
N ARG A 20 -11.43 -5.41 -25.35
CA ARG A 20 -12.12 -6.53 -26.02
C ARG A 20 -11.33 -7.00 -27.24
N ASP A 21 -11.12 -8.30 -27.33
CA ASP A 21 -10.50 -8.94 -28.50
C ASP A 21 -11.40 -8.96 -29.75
N SER A 22 -12.67 -8.61 -29.59
CA SER A 22 -13.69 -8.67 -30.64
C SER A 22 -14.19 -7.26 -30.99
N VAL A 23 -14.67 -7.13 -32.23
CA VAL A 23 -15.26 -5.88 -32.73
C VAL A 23 -16.41 -5.45 -31.82
N VAL A 24 -16.30 -4.23 -31.29
CA VAL A 24 -17.36 -3.56 -30.54
C VAL A 24 -18.27 -2.85 -31.54
N THR A 25 -19.56 -3.19 -31.55
CA THR A 25 -20.53 -2.54 -32.44
C THR A 25 -20.72 -1.06 -32.09
N ASP A 26 -21.11 -0.23 -33.06
CA ASP A 26 -21.34 1.21 -32.83
C ASP A 26 -22.38 1.47 -31.73
N ALA A 27 -23.45 0.67 -31.70
CA ALA A 27 -24.46 0.75 -30.66
C ALA A 27 -23.88 0.44 -29.26
N ALA A 28 -23.00 -0.56 -29.16
CA ALA A 28 -22.31 -0.88 -27.91
C ALA A 28 -21.32 0.22 -27.50
N ARG A 29 -20.60 0.81 -28.47
CA ARG A 29 -19.67 1.93 -28.23
C ARG A 29 -20.43 3.17 -27.73
N GLN A 30 -21.56 3.52 -28.34
CA GLN A 30 -22.44 4.62 -27.87
C GLN A 30 -22.97 4.37 -26.44
N LEU A 31 -23.39 3.14 -26.14
CA LEU A 31 -23.83 2.80 -24.79
C LEU A 31 -22.69 2.93 -23.78
N ALA A 32 -21.49 2.43 -24.11
CA ALA A 32 -20.33 2.52 -23.25
C ALA A 32 -19.93 3.98 -22.97
N THR A 33 -19.91 4.84 -23.99
CA THR A 33 -19.66 6.28 -23.82
C THR A 33 -20.67 6.93 -22.88
N ARG A 34 -21.96 6.60 -22.99
CA ARG A 34 -22.99 7.11 -22.04
C ARG A 34 -22.78 6.63 -20.61
N LEU A 35 -22.13 5.49 -20.42
CA LEU A 35 -21.77 4.95 -19.12
C LEU A 35 -20.40 5.45 -18.62
N GLY A 36 -19.72 6.34 -19.36
CA GLY A 36 -18.36 6.79 -19.00
C GLY A 36 -17.32 5.67 -19.10
N ILE A 37 -17.52 4.70 -20.01
CA ILE A 37 -16.60 3.58 -20.23
C ILE A 37 -15.93 3.74 -21.59
N THR A 38 -14.61 3.78 -21.60
CA THR A 38 -13.79 3.74 -22.82
C THR A 38 -13.63 2.30 -23.28
N THR A 39 -14.18 1.96 -24.45
CA THR A 39 -14.03 0.63 -25.05
C THR A 39 -12.86 0.60 -26.02
N LEU A 40 -11.91 -0.30 -25.77
CA LEU A 40 -10.73 -0.51 -26.61
C LEU A 40 -10.84 -1.87 -27.29
N THR A 41 -10.75 -1.90 -28.61
CA THR A 41 -10.43 -3.13 -29.34
C THR A 41 -8.94 -3.44 -29.22
N SER A 42 -8.48 -4.63 -29.62
CA SER A 42 -7.04 -4.93 -29.68
C SER A 42 -6.28 -3.91 -30.53
N ALA A 43 -6.84 -3.51 -31.68
CA ALA A 43 -6.21 -2.48 -32.52
C ALA A 43 -6.17 -1.08 -31.86
N ASP A 44 -7.21 -0.71 -31.10
CA ASP A 44 -7.20 0.54 -30.33
C ASP A 44 -6.14 0.49 -29.21
N LEU A 45 -5.98 -0.69 -28.58
CA LEU A 45 -4.99 -0.92 -27.53
C LEU A 45 -3.56 -0.86 -28.11
N ASP A 46 -3.28 -1.59 -29.19
CA ASP A 46 -1.97 -1.57 -29.87
C ASP A 46 -1.57 -0.12 -30.21
N ARG A 47 -2.52 0.67 -30.71
CA ARG A 47 -2.26 2.07 -31.05
C ARG A 47 -2.02 2.95 -29.83
N LEU A 48 -2.68 2.66 -28.71
CA LEU A 48 -2.46 3.37 -27.45
C LEU A 48 -1.08 3.04 -26.88
N GLU A 49 -0.66 1.77 -26.96
CA GLU A 49 0.66 1.30 -26.52
C GLU A 49 1.79 1.96 -27.32
N GLU A 50 1.62 2.12 -28.64
CA GLU A 50 2.58 2.85 -29.50
C GLU A 50 2.80 4.31 -29.07
N LEU A 51 1.80 4.95 -28.43
CA LEU A 51 1.92 6.32 -27.92
C LEU A 51 2.65 6.39 -26.57
N HIS A 52 2.79 5.25 -25.89
CA HIS A 52 3.36 5.15 -24.55
C HIS A 52 4.43 4.04 -24.49
N PRO A 53 5.53 4.16 -25.25
CA PRO A 53 6.58 3.15 -25.24
C PRO A 53 7.15 2.98 -23.83
N SER A 54 7.25 1.73 -23.39
CA SER A 54 7.87 1.36 -22.11
C SER A 54 9.29 0.86 -22.35
N GLU A 55 10.24 1.42 -21.61
CA GLU A 55 11.63 0.92 -21.59
C GLU A 55 11.80 -0.30 -20.68
N LEU A 56 10.74 -0.70 -19.97
CA LEU A 56 10.75 -1.86 -19.08
C LEU A 56 10.59 -3.16 -19.89
N SER A 57 11.45 -4.14 -19.61
CA SER A 57 11.33 -5.48 -20.19
C SER A 57 10.21 -6.25 -19.47
N LEU A 58 9.00 -6.21 -20.03
CA LEU A 58 7.83 -6.88 -19.45
C LEU A 58 7.83 -8.39 -19.67
N ASP A 59 8.59 -8.88 -20.65
CA ASP A 59 8.70 -10.32 -20.97
C ASP A 59 9.81 -11.04 -20.20
N ALA A 60 10.64 -10.28 -19.46
CA ALA A 60 11.73 -10.84 -18.66
C ALA A 60 11.41 -10.81 -17.16
N ALA A 61 11.85 -11.85 -16.45
CA ALA A 61 11.84 -11.85 -14.99
C ALA A 61 12.76 -10.72 -14.45
N PRO A 62 12.39 -10.06 -13.35
CA PRO A 62 11.26 -10.40 -12.46
C PRO A 62 9.91 -9.81 -12.86
N LEU A 63 9.85 -8.86 -13.82
CA LEU A 63 8.61 -8.15 -14.16
C LEU A 63 7.57 -9.05 -14.84
N SER A 64 8.01 -10.01 -15.67
CA SER A 64 7.09 -10.92 -16.38
C SER A 64 6.15 -11.68 -15.44
N HIS A 65 6.56 -11.91 -14.19
CA HIS A 65 5.74 -12.58 -13.18
C HIS A 65 4.44 -11.82 -12.82
N LEU A 66 4.37 -10.51 -13.06
CA LEU A 66 3.13 -9.74 -12.88
C LEU A 66 2.08 -10.06 -13.96
N PHE A 67 2.53 -10.46 -15.15
CA PHE A 67 1.68 -10.63 -16.33
C PHE A 67 1.44 -12.10 -16.67
N GLU A 68 2.23 -13.02 -16.11
CA GLU A 68 2.04 -14.45 -16.26
C GLU A 68 0.92 -14.99 -15.35
N VAL A 69 -0.16 -15.51 -15.94
CA VAL A 69 -1.30 -16.11 -15.21
C VAL A 69 -0.86 -17.16 -14.20
N SER A 70 0.15 -17.97 -14.53
CA SER A 70 0.66 -19.03 -13.65
C SER A 70 1.39 -18.46 -12.42
N ALA A 71 2.09 -17.34 -12.56
CA ALA A 71 2.77 -16.66 -11.47
C ALA A 71 1.73 -15.94 -10.58
N ALA A 72 0.81 -15.19 -11.18
CA ALA A 72 -0.28 -14.53 -10.46
C ALA A 72 -1.08 -15.52 -9.59
N THR A 73 -1.43 -16.68 -10.14
CA THR A 73 -2.14 -17.75 -9.41
C THR A 73 -1.34 -18.23 -8.19
N LYS A 74 -0.01 -18.41 -8.34
CA LYS A 74 0.87 -18.84 -7.24
C LYS A 74 1.00 -17.76 -6.17
N VAL A 75 1.08 -16.49 -6.55
CA VAL A 75 1.12 -15.35 -5.61
C VAL A 75 -0.16 -15.26 -4.80
N LEU A 76 -1.32 -15.36 -5.46
CA LEU A 76 -2.61 -15.38 -4.76
C LEU A 76 -2.69 -16.56 -3.77
N ALA A 77 -2.29 -17.75 -4.20
CA ALA A 77 -2.27 -18.94 -3.36
C ALA A 77 -1.24 -18.87 -2.20
N ALA A 78 -0.22 -17.99 -2.29
CA ALA A 78 0.79 -17.83 -1.24
C ALA A 78 0.18 -17.34 0.08
N PHE A 79 -0.94 -16.61 0.02
CA PHE A 79 -1.62 -16.08 1.19
C PHE A 79 -2.72 -17.00 1.75
N THR A 80 -3.33 -17.85 0.91
CA THR A 80 -4.44 -18.74 1.31
C THR A 80 -4.03 -19.84 2.31
N GLY A 81 -2.75 -20.22 2.33
CA GLY A 81 -2.22 -21.30 3.18
C GLY A 81 -1.49 -20.84 4.45
N LEU A 82 -1.60 -19.57 4.82
CA LEU A 82 -0.95 -19.04 6.01
C LEU A 82 -1.65 -19.49 7.31
N ASP A 83 -0.99 -19.28 8.45
CA ASP A 83 -1.55 -19.62 9.77
C ASP A 83 -2.94 -18.99 9.96
N LYS A 84 -3.90 -19.78 10.43
CA LYS A 84 -5.28 -19.32 10.69
C LYS A 84 -5.34 -18.13 11.67
N ARG A 85 -4.32 -17.96 12.53
CA ARG A 85 -4.19 -16.79 13.41
C ARG A 85 -4.00 -15.48 12.65
N LEU A 86 -3.48 -15.54 11.42
CA LEU A 86 -3.34 -14.39 10.52
C LEU A 86 -4.63 -14.08 9.75
N LYS A 87 -5.70 -14.90 9.89
CA LYS A 87 -6.96 -14.70 9.17
C LYS A 87 -7.53 -13.29 9.29
N PRO A 88 -7.58 -12.63 10.47
CA PRO A 88 -8.10 -11.27 10.56
C PRO A 88 -7.32 -10.25 9.72
N LEU A 89 -5.99 -10.40 9.64
CA LEU A 89 -5.13 -9.55 8.80
C LEU A 89 -5.33 -9.83 7.31
N LEU A 90 -5.51 -11.11 6.94
CA LEU A 90 -5.78 -11.51 5.56
C LEU A 90 -7.17 -11.06 5.09
N ASP A 91 -8.19 -11.22 5.92
CA ASP A 91 -9.55 -10.75 5.62
C ASP A 91 -9.59 -9.21 5.50
N TYR A 92 -8.82 -8.50 6.33
CA TYR A 92 -8.64 -7.05 6.18
C TYR A 92 -7.96 -6.70 4.85
N ARG A 93 -6.84 -7.34 4.51
CA ARG A 93 -6.12 -7.13 3.25
C ARG A 93 -7.02 -7.38 2.02
N GLU A 94 -7.75 -8.48 2.01
CA GLU A 94 -8.54 -8.94 0.86
C GLU A 94 -9.86 -8.19 0.73
N PHE A 95 -10.52 -7.85 1.85
CA PHE A 95 -11.86 -7.26 1.86
C PHE A 95 -11.94 -5.97 2.67
N GLY A 96 -11.52 -5.99 3.93
CA GLY A 96 -11.73 -4.89 4.88
C GLY A 96 -11.17 -3.56 4.39
N TYR A 97 -9.97 -3.56 3.82
CA TYR A 97 -9.30 -2.39 3.25
C TYR A 97 -10.16 -1.66 2.20
N TRP A 98 -10.82 -2.44 1.33
CA TRP A 98 -11.62 -1.91 0.23
C TRP A 98 -13.06 -1.55 0.63
N LEU A 99 -13.54 -2.05 1.76
CA LEU A 99 -14.90 -1.83 2.25
C LEU A 99 -15.00 -0.71 3.28
N TYR A 100 -13.92 -0.45 4.01
CA TYR A 100 -13.90 0.64 4.99
C TYR A 100 -13.79 2.00 4.30
N ASP A 101 -14.34 3.02 4.95
CA ASP A 101 -14.09 4.40 4.54
C ASP A 101 -12.57 4.65 4.51
N ASP A 102 -12.09 5.29 3.43
CA ASP A 102 -10.66 5.51 3.16
C ASP A 102 -9.87 6.04 4.36
N TYR A 103 -10.51 6.93 5.13
CA TYR A 103 -9.88 7.59 6.26
C TYR A 103 -9.52 6.66 7.42
N ARG A 104 -10.19 5.50 7.50
CA ARG A 104 -9.96 4.50 8.56
C ARG A 104 -8.72 3.67 8.27
N ASN A 105 -8.34 3.51 7.00
CA ASN A 105 -7.31 2.56 6.60
C ASN A 105 -5.92 2.85 7.18
N LEU A 106 -5.58 4.12 7.46
CA LEU A 106 -4.32 4.48 8.13
C LEU A 106 -4.23 3.93 9.56
N MET A 107 -5.33 3.91 10.30
CA MET A 107 -5.34 3.36 11.67
C MET A 107 -5.59 1.85 11.66
N GLN A 108 -6.55 1.38 10.86
CA GLN A 108 -6.95 -0.04 10.81
C GLN A 108 -5.79 -0.93 10.36
N MET A 109 -5.00 -0.53 9.36
CA MET A 109 -3.82 -1.28 8.93
C MET A 109 -2.84 -1.50 10.09
N VAL A 110 -2.57 -0.44 10.87
CA VAL A 110 -1.63 -0.50 11.99
C VAL A 110 -2.17 -1.43 13.09
N GLU A 111 -3.47 -1.35 13.42
CA GLU A 111 -4.06 -2.23 14.44
C GLU A 111 -4.11 -3.69 14.01
N HIS A 112 -4.52 -3.99 12.78
CA HIS A 112 -4.54 -5.36 12.26
C HIS A 112 -3.13 -5.96 12.21
N LEU A 113 -2.13 -5.18 11.77
CA LEU A 113 -0.76 -5.66 11.69
C LEU A 113 -0.12 -5.81 13.07
N ARG A 114 -0.43 -4.92 14.03
CA ARG A 114 0.02 -5.03 15.43
C ARG A 114 -0.56 -6.26 16.12
N ALA A 115 -1.85 -6.54 15.92
CA ALA A 115 -2.53 -7.69 16.50
C ALA A 115 -1.95 -9.03 15.99
N CYS A 116 -1.29 -9.01 14.83
CA CYS A 116 -0.69 -10.19 14.21
C CYS A 116 0.85 -10.22 14.26
N ALA A 117 1.49 -9.27 14.95
CA ALA A 117 2.94 -9.04 14.83
C ALA A 117 3.77 -10.24 15.34
N ASP A 118 3.32 -10.93 16.39
CA ASP A 118 4.00 -12.06 17.01
C ASP A 118 3.89 -13.37 16.21
N GLN A 119 2.96 -13.47 15.25
CA GLN A 119 2.87 -14.64 14.37
C GLN A 119 3.61 -14.45 13.03
N LEU A 120 4.11 -13.24 12.77
CA LEU A 120 4.84 -12.90 11.54
C LEU A 120 6.36 -13.09 11.74
N ASP A 121 6.91 -14.13 11.10
CA ASP A 121 8.36 -14.34 10.98
C ASP A 121 8.95 -13.71 9.69
N PRO A 122 9.93 -12.78 9.78
CA PRO A 122 10.57 -12.18 8.61
C PRO A 122 11.37 -13.16 7.75
N ARG A 123 11.74 -14.33 8.28
CA ARG A 123 12.47 -15.37 7.53
C ARG A 123 11.55 -16.15 6.60
N ASN A 124 10.24 -16.13 6.85
CA ASN A 124 9.25 -16.73 5.96
C ASN A 124 8.99 -15.77 4.78
N PRO A 125 9.31 -16.16 3.53
CA PRO A 125 9.12 -15.28 2.37
C PRO A 125 7.66 -14.85 2.19
N ARG A 126 6.69 -15.71 2.54
CA ARG A 126 5.26 -15.35 2.41
C ARG A 126 4.83 -14.29 3.42
N HIS A 127 5.40 -14.30 4.63
CA HIS A 127 5.16 -13.25 5.61
C HIS A 127 5.83 -11.93 5.20
N LEU A 128 7.04 -12.00 4.65
CA LEU A 128 7.71 -10.81 4.10
C LEU A 128 6.91 -10.22 2.93
N ALA A 129 6.44 -11.06 2.01
CA ALA A 129 5.57 -10.64 0.92
C ALA A 129 4.27 -10.00 1.44
N LEU A 130 3.65 -10.58 2.47
CA LEU A 130 2.46 -9.98 3.10
C LEU A 130 2.76 -8.59 3.66
N VAL A 131 3.90 -8.39 4.35
CA VAL A 131 4.27 -7.06 4.86
C VAL A 131 4.55 -6.07 3.73
N LEU A 132 5.17 -6.50 2.63
CA LEU A 132 5.39 -5.64 1.45
C LEU A 132 4.08 -5.25 0.76
N ASP A 133 3.13 -6.18 0.66
CA ASP A 133 1.79 -5.93 0.13
C ASP A 133 1.00 -4.93 1.01
N LEU A 134 1.04 -5.11 2.33
CA LEU A 134 0.44 -4.16 3.27
C LEU A 134 1.14 -2.78 3.22
N THR A 135 2.44 -2.75 2.93
CA THR A 135 3.19 -1.50 2.69
C THR A 135 2.69 -0.80 1.42
N TRP A 136 2.42 -1.56 0.35
CA TRP A 136 1.81 -1.04 -0.87
C TRP A 136 0.43 -0.43 -0.59
N LEU A 137 -0.45 -1.17 0.10
CA LEU A 137 -1.77 -0.68 0.50
C LEU A 137 -1.69 0.55 1.40
N TYR A 138 -0.71 0.59 2.31
CA TYR A 138 -0.50 1.76 3.18
C TYR A 138 -0.04 2.98 2.39
N LEU A 139 0.81 2.81 1.36
CA LEU A 139 1.20 3.90 0.46
C LEU A 139 -0.03 4.45 -0.29
N VAL A 140 -0.93 3.59 -0.76
CA VAL A 140 -2.20 4.02 -1.36
C VAL A 140 -3.04 4.85 -0.37
N SER A 141 -3.17 4.38 0.89
CA SER A 141 -3.88 5.15 1.93
C SER A 141 -3.24 6.51 2.22
N LEU A 142 -1.90 6.58 2.19
CA LEU A 142 -1.18 7.85 2.30
C LEU A 142 -1.50 8.77 1.12
N CYS A 143 -1.68 8.24 -0.09
CA CYS A 143 -2.07 9.05 -1.26
C CYS A 143 -3.46 9.67 -1.10
N HIS A 144 -4.46 8.89 -0.64
CA HIS A 144 -5.80 9.40 -0.35
C HIS A 144 -5.77 10.50 0.72
N THR A 145 -4.98 10.27 1.78
CA THR A 145 -4.78 11.26 2.85
C THR A 145 -4.13 12.54 2.33
N ILE A 146 -3.10 12.42 1.51
CA ILE A 146 -2.38 13.56 0.92
C ILE A 146 -3.29 14.33 -0.04
N HIS A 147 -4.12 13.63 -0.82
CA HIS A 147 -5.11 14.25 -1.68
C HIS A 147 -6.11 15.08 -0.85
N ALA A 148 -6.66 14.50 0.22
CA ALA A 148 -7.56 15.20 1.13
C ALA A 148 -6.91 16.44 1.76
N ILE A 149 -5.68 16.32 2.28
CA ILE A 149 -4.91 17.45 2.84
C ILE A 149 -4.68 18.53 1.78
N ARG A 150 -4.29 18.16 0.55
CA ARG A 150 -4.04 19.12 -0.53
C ARG A 150 -5.32 19.80 -1.02
N SER A 151 -6.47 19.15 -0.90
CA SER A 151 -7.74 19.71 -1.34
C SER A 151 -8.28 20.81 -0.39
N ALA A 152 -7.98 20.71 0.91
CA ALA A 152 -8.62 21.54 1.94
C ALA A 152 -7.67 22.24 2.93
N HIS A 153 -6.45 21.73 3.13
CA HIS A 153 -5.56 22.12 4.23
C HIS A 153 -4.08 22.29 3.82
N VAL A 154 -3.81 22.84 2.62
CA VAL A 154 -2.42 23.02 2.14
C VAL A 154 -1.57 23.87 3.08
N SER A 155 -2.16 24.89 3.72
CA SER A 155 -1.47 25.78 4.65
C SER A 155 -1.22 25.17 6.04
N ASP A 156 -2.00 24.14 6.41
CA ASP A 156 -1.88 23.44 7.68
C ASP A 156 -2.08 21.92 7.50
N PRO A 157 -1.07 21.22 6.96
CA PRO A 157 -1.14 19.78 6.74
C PRO A 157 -1.35 18.97 8.02
N ASP A 158 -0.92 19.49 9.18
CA ASP A 158 -1.10 18.80 10.46
C ASP A 158 -2.58 18.79 10.84
N ARG A 159 -3.27 19.94 10.77
CA ARG A 159 -4.71 19.98 11.00
C ARG A 159 -5.46 19.11 10.00
N GLY A 160 -5.09 19.18 8.72
CA GLY A 160 -5.71 18.35 7.68
C GLY A 160 -5.57 16.85 7.93
N LEU A 161 -4.42 16.40 8.46
CA LEU A 161 -4.21 15.02 8.85
C LEU A 161 -5.11 14.61 10.04
N GLN A 162 -5.19 15.44 11.09
CA GLN A 162 -6.06 15.16 12.23
C GLN A 162 -7.52 15.04 11.80
N GLU A 163 -8.00 15.97 10.96
CA GLU A 163 -9.36 15.94 10.45
C GLU A 163 -9.61 14.71 9.60
N TYR A 164 -8.69 14.38 8.69
CA TYR A 164 -8.80 13.17 7.88
C TYR A 164 -8.94 11.92 8.75
N LEU A 165 -8.07 11.70 9.75
CA LEU A 165 -8.09 10.50 10.59
C LEU A 165 -9.44 10.25 11.30
N PHE A 166 -10.25 11.30 11.51
CA PHE A 166 -11.56 11.19 12.15
C PHE A 166 -12.75 11.42 11.21
N GLY A 167 -12.54 11.41 9.89
CA GLY A 167 -13.62 11.57 8.90
C GLY A 167 -14.11 13.01 8.74
N GLY A 168 -13.26 13.98 9.06
CA GLY A 168 -13.50 15.41 8.87
C GLY A 168 -13.60 16.22 10.17
N VAL A 169 -13.90 17.51 10.02
CA VAL A 169 -13.95 18.51 11.11
C VAL A 169 -14.87 18.08 12.26
N VAL A 170 -16.04 17.51 11.95
CA VAL A 170 -17.05 17.12 12.95
C VAL A 170 -16.51 15.96 13.79
N GLY A 171 -15.99 14.91 13.15
CA GLY A 171 -15.43 13.76 13.85
C GLY A 171 -14.23 14.13 14.72
N LEU A 172 -13.35 15.03 14.25
CA LEU A 172 -12.24 15.53 15.07
C LEU A 172 -12.76 16.30 16.31
N ARG A 173 -13.72 17.20 16.15
CA ARG A 173 -14.30 17.95 17.28
C ARG A 173 -14.94 17.02 18.32
N GLU A 174 -15.66 16.00 17.89
CA GLU A 174 -16.25 15.01 18.80
C GLU A 174 -15.17 14.27 19.61
N LYS A 175 -14.05 13.94 18.96
CA LYS A 175 -12.91 13.28 19.61
C LYS A 175 -12.16 14.21 20.57
N GLU A 176 -11.96 15.47 20.20
CA GLU A 176 -11.39 16.50 21.07
C GLU A 176 -12.27 16.73 22.32
N GLN A 177 -13.60 16.78 22.16
CA GLN A 177 -14.53 16.91 23.29
C GLN A 177 -14.48 15.70 24.22
N LEU A 178 -14.50 14.49 23.65
CA LEU A 178 -14.40 13.25 24.43
C LEU A 178 -13.06 13.17 25.18
N SER A 179 -11.97 13.57 24.54
CA SER A 179 -10.64 13.69 25.17
C SER A 179 -10.65 14.65 26.35
N GLY A 180 -11.27 15.83 26.21
CA GLY A 180 -11.42 16.79 27.30
C GLY A 180 -12.20 16.23 28.49
N LEU A 181 -13.28 15.49 28.22
CA LEU A 181 -14.05 14.79 29.27
C LEU A 181 -13.18 13.73 29.98
N LEU A 182 -12.45 12.90 29.25
CA LEU A 182 -11.54 11.91 29.83
C LEU A 182 -10.41 12.55 30.65
N ALA A 183 -9.85 13.67 30.17
CA ALA A 183 -8.84 14.43 30.90
C ALA A 183 -9.40 14.93 32.24
N SER A 184 -10.63 15.47 32.25
CA SER A 184 -11.28 15.93 33.48
C SER A 184 -11.56 14.80 34.48
N LEU A 185 -11.94 13.60 34.00
CA LEU A 185 -12.14 12.42 34.84
C LEU A 185 -10.82 11.92 35.44
N ARG A 186 -9.72 12.00 34.68
CA ARG A 186 -8.38 11.67 35.17
C ARG A 186 -7.90 12.66 36.24
N GLU A 187 -8.11 13.96 36.02
CA GLU A 187 -7.81 15.00 37.02
C GLU A 187 -8.66 14.85 38.29
N GLY A 188 -9.91 14.40 38.15
CA GLY A 188 -10.81 14.05 39.25
C GLY A 188 -10.48 12.72 39.95
N GLY A 189 -9.44 12.00 39.53
CA GLY A 189 -9.02 10.72 40.12
C GLY A 189 -9.90 9.52 39.76
N ALA A 190 -10.84 9.67 38.82
CA ALA A 190 -11.72 8.58 38.36
C ALA A 190 -11.06 7.65 37.33
N LEU A 191 -9.96 8.10 36.72
CA LEU A 191 -9.15 7.31 35.80
C LEU A 191 -7.68 7.22 36.28
N PRO A 192 -7.01 6.07 36.08
CA PRO A 192 -5.57 5.96 36.30
C PRO A 192 -4.76 6.98 35.49
N ALA A 193 -3.63 7.43 36.04
CA ALA A 193 -2.80 8.47 35.41
C ALA A 193 -2.12 8.01 34.10
N ASP A 194 -1.96 6.70 33.91
CA ASP A 194 -1.39 6.06 32.73
C ASP A 194 -2.36 5.93 31.55
N VAL A 195 -3.64 6.24 31.75
CA VAL A 195 -4.61 6.27 30.64
C VAL A 195 -4.27 7.41 29.68
N ASN A 196 -3.99 7.07 28.42
CA ASN A 196 -3.85 8.05 27.35
C ASN A 196 -5.21 8.69 27.06
N VAL A 197 -5.29 10.01 27.23
CA VAL A 197 -6.50 10.79 26.96
C VAL A 197 -6.44 11.53 25.62
N ASP A 198 -5.27 11.55 24.95
CA ASP A 198 -5.13 12.16 23.63
C ASP A 198 -5.97 11.36 22.61
N PRO A 199 -6.81 12.02 21.79
CA PRO A 199 -7.60 11.33 20.78
C PRO A 199 -6.72 10.73 19.67
N LEU A 200 -5.52 11.28 19.45
CA LEU A 200 -4.61 10.83 18.43
C LEU A 200 -3.84 9.58 18.88
N PRO A 201 -3.50 8.67 17.95
CA PRO A 201 -2.71 7.51 18.28
C PRO A 201 -1.29 7.91 18.72
N ALA A 202 -0.68 7.13 19.61
CA ALA A 202 0.68 7.40 20.12
C ALA A 202 1.75 7.49 19.02
N TYR A 203 1.51 6.89 17.85
CA TYR A 203 2.38 6.94 16.68
C TYR A 203 2.12 8.14 15.75
N TYR A 204 1.16 9.01 16.06
CA TYR A 204 0.78 10.17 15.25
C TYR A 204 1.97 11.05 14.81
N PRO A 205 2.95 11.39 15.68
CA PRO A 205 4.09 12.20 15.26
C PRO A 205 4.91 11.56 14.12
N LYS A 206 5.06 10.23 14.13
CA LYS A 206 5.74 9.47 13.07
C LYS A 206 4.92 9.45 11.78
N LEU A 207 3.60 9.34 11.89
CA LEU A 207 2.69 9.36 10.75
C LEU A 207 2.75 10.72 10.05
N ARG A 208 2.69 11.80 10.81
CA ARG A 208 2.83 13.17 10.31
C ARG A 208 4.15 13.38 9.58
N GLU A 209 5.24 12.88 10.13
CA GLU A 209 6.56 12.95 9.50
C GLU A 209 6.59 12.16 8.17
N LEU A 210 6.03 10.95 8.15
CA LEU A 210 5.96 10.11 6.95
C LEU A 210 5.13 10.80 5.85
N ILE A 211 3.95 11.32 6.18
CA ILE A 211 3.09 12.05 5.26
C ILE A 211 3.82 13.26 4.70
N THR A 212 4.49 14.05 5.54
CA THR A 212 5.28 15.20 5.10
C THR A 212 6.38 14.80 4.12
N ARG A 213 7.07 13.67 4.36
CA ARG A 213 8.10 13.15 3.44
C ARG A 213 7.51 12.77 2.09
N VAL A 214 6.41 12.02 2.06
CA VAL A 214 5.73 11.62 0.81
C VAL A 214 5.18 12.84 0.06
N MET A 215 4.57 13.80 0.77
CA MET A 215 4.06 15.05 0.18
C MET A 215 5.14 15.88 -0.52
N ARG A 216 6.38 15.84 -0.03
CA ARG A 216 7.52 16.59 -0.59
C ARG A 216 8.07 15.99 -1.89
N ARG A 217 7.80 14.72 -2.17
CA ARG A 217 8.29 14.00 -3.37
C ARG A 217 7.19 13.14 -4.00
N PRO A 218 6.07 13.76 -4.45
CA PRO A 218 4.93 13.02 -4.98
C PRO A 218 5.29 12.25 -6.26
N ASP A 219 6.27 12.72 -7.02
CA ASP A 219 6.80 12.08 -8.23
C ASP A 219 7.38 10.67 -7.97
N ARG A 220 7.73 10.35 -6.71
CA ARG A 220 8.30 9.04 -6.33
C ARG A 220 7.28 8.04 -5.84
N VAL A 221 6.02 8.44 -5.67
CA VAL A 221 4.94 7.55 -5.20
C VAL A 221 4.70 6.40 -6.19
N LEU A 222 4.49 6.71 -7.46
CA LEU A 222 4.16 5.70 -8.47
C LEU A 222 5.32 4.72 -8.69
N PRO A 223 6.59 5.15 -8.86
CA PRO A 223 7.72 4.23 -8.88
C PRO A 223 7.84 3.37 -7.61
N ALA A 224 7.58 3.93 -6.42
CA ALA A 224 7.62 3.17 -5.17
C ALA A 224 6.52 2.09 -5.09
N LEU A 225 5.31 2.39 -5.56
CA LEU A 225 4.23 1.42 -5.67
C LEU A 225 4.62 0.27 -6.62
N ARG A 226 5.16 0.56 -7.80
CA ARG A 226 5.59 -0.46 -8.76
C ARG A 226 6.71 -1.34 -8.21
N LEU A 227 7.68 -0.74 -7.51
CA LEU A 227 8.74 -1.48 -6.83
C LEU A 227 8.18 -2.43 -5.76
N LEU A 228 7.28 -1.93 -4.90
CA LEU A 228 6.65 -2.75 -3.87
C LEU A 228 5.83 -3.90 -4.46
N GLU A 229 5.14 -3.69 -5.57
CA GLU A 229 4.35 -4.71 -6.26
C GLU A 229 5.22 -5.84 -6.84
N VAL A 230 6.30 -5.49 -7.55
CA VAL A 230 7.27 -6.47 -8.08
C VAL A 230 7.94 -7.22 -6.93
N LEU A 231 8.42 -6.52 -5.90
CA LEU A 231 9.08 -7.16 -4.77
C LEU A 231 8.12 -8.07 -3.99
N THR A 232 6.86 -7.68 -3.81
CA THR A 232 5.83 -8.53 -3.22
C THR A 232 5.67 -9.82 -4.02
N THR A 233 5.55 -9.70 -5.34
CA THR A 233 5.37 -10.83 -6.27
C THR A 233 6.54 -11.80 -6.22
N VAL A 234 7.76 -11.31 -6.41
CA VAL A 234 8.98 -12.15 -6.37
C VAL A 234 9.14 -12.83 -5.00
N THR A 235 8.90 -12.08 -3.92
CA THR A 235 9.03 -12.61 -2.56
C THR A 235 7.96 -13.67 -2.28
N ALA A 236 6.72 -13.49 -2.74
CA ALA A 236 5.65 -14.48 -2.59
C ALA A 236 5.96 -15.78 -3.34
N LEU A 237 6.65 -15.68 -4.49
CA LEU A 237 7.17 -16.81 -5.26
C LEU A 237 8.43 -17.45 -4.66
N ALA A 238 8.93 -16.91 -3.53
CA ALA A 238 10.18 -17.32 -2.87
C ALA A 238 11.41 -17.26 -3.80
N GLN A 239 11.37 -16.37 -4.79
CA GLN A 239 12.50 -16.08 -5.67
C GLN A 239 13.40 -15.02 -5.04
N ARG A 240 14.64 -14.95 -5.54
CA ARG A 240 15.59 -13.89 -5.17
C ARG A 240 15.63 -12.85 -6.29
N VAL A 241 15.77 -11.61 -5.88
CA VAL A 241 15.98 -10.47 -6.76
C VAL A 241 16.94 -9.52 -6.06
N GLU A 242 17.93 -9.05 -6.81
CA GLU A 242 18.81 -7.97 -6.40
C GLU A 242 18.34 -6.67 -7.06
N PRO A 243 18.64 -5.49 -6.48
CA PRO A 243 18.29 -4.20 -7.09
C PRO A 243 18.70 -4.07 -8.56
N ALA A 244 19.83 -4.66 -8.94
CA ALA A 244 20.33 -4.64 -10.32
C ALA A 244 19.41 -5.39 -11.30
N ASP A 245 18.70 -6.43 -10.86
CA ASP A 245 17.80 -7.22 -11.70
C ASP A 245 16.52 -6.44 -12.07
N LEU A 246 16.20 -5.38 -11.32
CA LEU A 246 15.05 -4.52 -11.56
C LEU A 246 15.32 -3.49 -12.67
N GLY A 247 16.57 -3.30 -13.10
CA GLY A 247 16.94 -2.40 -14.18
C GLY A 247 16.41 -0.97 -13.97
N SER A 248 15.77 -0.40 -15.00
CA SER A 248 15.20 0.95 -14.96
C SER A 248 13.97 1.10 -14.05
N LEU A 249 13.42 0.01 -13.51
CA LEU A 249 12.39 0.09 -12.48
C LEU A 249 12.96 0.56 -11.14
N HIS A 250 14.23 0.27 -10.88
CA HIS A 250 14.88 0.65 -9.63
C HIS A 250 15.29 2.12 -9.65
N GLU A 251 14.67 2.88 -8.73
CA GLU A 251 15.06 4.25 -8.44
C GLU A 251 15.36 4.39 -6.95
N ASP A 252 16.56 4.85 -6.58
CA ASP A 252 17.00 4.99 -5.18
C ASP A 252 16.02 5.77 -4.30
N LEU A 253 15.44 6.84 -4.84
CA LEU A 253 14.50 7.67 -4.09
C LEU A 253 13.15 7.00 -3.89
N ALA A 254 12.68 6.24 -4.87
CA ALA A 254 11.46 5.44 -4.76
C ALA A 254 11.67 4.28 -3.78
N ALA A 255 12.82 3.60 -3.87
CA ALA A 255 13.22 2.56 -2.94
C ALA A 255 13.32 3.10 -1.50
N LYS A 256 13.86 4.31 -1.32
CA LYS A 256 13.88 5.01 -0.03
C LYS A 256 12.50 5.32 0.50
N GLN A 257 11.59 5.79 -0.34
CA GLN A 257 10.22 6.04 0.06
C GLN A 257 9.50 4.75 0.48
N ALA A 258 9.64 3.67 -0.28
CA ALA A 258 9.13 2.36 0.09
C ALA A 258 9.70 1.88 1.44
N ALA A 259 11.02 1.96 1.62
CA ALA A 259 11.69 1.57 2.87
C ALA A 259 11.25 2.40 4.08
N ASP A 260 10.95 3.69 3.90
CA ASP A 260 10.44 4.56 4.96
C ASP A 260 9.06 4.12 5.45
N ILE A 261 8.21 3.64 4.54
CA ILE A 261 6.88 3.14 4.88
C ILE A 261 7.00 1.78 5.60
N VAL A 262 7.87 0.89 5.12
CA VAL A 262 8.18 -0.36 5.84
C VAL A 262 8.70 -0.06 7.24
N GLN A 263 9.63 0.88 7.37
CA GLN A 263 10.16 1.30 8.67
C GLN A 263 9.07 1.86 9.58
N TYR A 264 8.18 2.69 9.05
CA TYR A 264 7.05 3.20 9.80
C TYR A 264 6.17 2.05 10.32
N LEU A 265 5.74 1.14 9.45
CA LEU A 265 4.91 0.00 9.86
C LEU A 265 5.63 -0.86 10.91
N VAL A 266 6.87 -1.28 10.65
CA VAL A 266 7.65 -2.10 11.58
C VAL A 266 7.78 -1.45 12.95
N THR A 267 8.05 -0.15 13.01
CA THR A 267 8.25 0.56 14.29
C THR A 267 6.97 0.94 15.01
N THR A 268 5.82 0.95 14.36
CA THR A 268 4.52 1.33 14.95
C THR A 268 3.67 0.13 15.35
N THR A 269 3.88 -1.01 14.71
CA THR A 269 3.14 -2.25 14.98
C THR A 269 3.92 -3.22 15.85
N GLY A 270 5.22 -2.99 16.07
CA GLY A 270 6.06 -3.85 16.89
C GLY A 270 6.54 -5.12 16.17
N LEU A 271 6.52 -5.13 14.84
CA LEU A 271 7.10 -6.22 14.05
C LEU A 271 8.60 -6.40 14.31
N ASP A 272 9.07 -7.62 14.07
CA ASP A 272 10.50 -7.92 14.13
C ASP A 272 11.30 -7.04 13.15
N LYS A 273 12.44 -6.50 13.63
CA LYS A 273 13.30 -5.61 12.82
C LYS A 273 13.89 -6.31 11.59
N GLY A 274 13.88 -7.64 11.55
CA GLY A 274 14.24 -8.45 10.40
C GLY A 274 13.38 -8.19 9.16
N PHE A 275 12.12 -7.76 9.32
CA PHE A 275 11.29 -7.32 8.18
C PHE A 275 11.91 -6.10 7.50
N LEU A 276 12.29 -5.10 8.29
CA LEU A 276 12.96 -3.90 7.76
C LEU A 276 14.31 -4.26 7.14
N ALA A 277 15.12 -5.10 7.80
CA ALA A 277 16.43 -5.50 7.26
C ALA A 277 16.30 -6.22 5.91
N ARG A 278 15.33 -7.13 5.77
CA ARG A 278 15.09 -7.86 4.51
C ARG A 278 14.47 -6.98 3.44
N ALA A 279 13.54 -6.09 3.78
CA ALA A 279 13.03 -5.12 2.83
C ALA A 279 14.13 -4.20 2.30
N ARG A 280 15.04 -3.73 3.17
CA ARG A 280 16.21 -2.96 2.75
C ARG A 280 17.20 -3.77 1.92
N SER A 281 17.34 -5.06 2.18
CA SER A 281 18.14 -5.96 1.34
C SER A 281 17.56 -6.03 -0.08
N LEU A 282 16.25 -6.23 -0.22
CA LEU A 282 15.57 -6.23 -1.53
C LEU A 282 15.63 -4.86 -2.23
N LEU A 283 15.54 -3.77 -1.48
CA LEU A 283 15.48 -2.40 -2.01
C LEU A 283 16.86 -1.78 -2.29
N PHE A 284 17.91 -2.20 -1.60
CA PHE A 284 19.25 -1.56 -1.66
C PHE A 284 20.41 -2.54 -1.77
N GLY A 285 20.18 -3.85 -1.76
CA GLY A 285 21.24 -4.86 -1.74
C GLY A 285 21.99 -4.92 -0.41
N GLU A 286 21.42 -4.36 0.65
CA GLU A 286 22.04 -4.35 1.98
C GLU A 286 22.11 -5.77 2.57
N PRO A 287 23.19 -6.12 3.30
CA PRO A 287 23.30 -7.42 3.92
C PRO A 287 22.29 -7.58 5.06
N VAL A 288 21.61 -8.73 5.10
CA VAL A 288 20.69 -9.06 6.20
C VAL A 288 21.49 -9.58 7.40
N PRO A 289 21.45 -8.91 8.57
CA PRO A 289 22.20 -9.31 9.75
C PRO A 289 21.90 -10.77 10.16
N GLY A 290 22.96 -11.54 10.44
CA GLY A 290 22.84 -12.94 10.86
C GLY A 290 22.66 -13.96 9.72
N THR A 291 22.69 -13.52 8.46
CA THR A 291 22.81 -14.41 7.30
C THR A 291 24.30 -14.51 6.93
N PRO A 292 24.92 -15.71 6.85
CA PRO A 292 26.32 -15.80 6.49
C PRO A 292 26.53 -15.21 5.09
N GLN A 293 27.45 -14.24 4.98
CA GLN A 293 27.93 -13.75 3.69
C GLN A 293 28.57 -14.93 2.96
N GLN A 294 27.94 -15.40 1.89
CA GLN A 294 28.63 -16.29 0.96
C GLN A 294 29.62 -15.43 0.18
N THR A 295 30.89 -15.48 0.57
CA THR A 295 31.99 -15.00 -0.25
C THR A 295 31.92 -15.71 -1.61
N THR A 296 31.51 -14.98 -2.64
CA THR A 296 31.72 -15.38 -4.03
C THR A 296 33.22 -15.56 -4.22
N ILE A 297 33.68 -16.81 -4.26
CA ILE A 297 35.02 -17.15 -4.74
C ILE A 297 34.99 -16.88 -6.25
N PRO A 298 35.81 -15.96 -6.78
CA PRO A 298 35.88 -15.76 -8.22
C PRO A 298 36.41 -17.04 -8.89
N ILE A 299 35.72 -17.49 -9.94
CA ILE A 299 36.18 -18.54 -10.86
C ILE A 299 37.10 -17.89 -11.90
#